data_AF-A0A4V1INE4-F1
#
_entry.id   AF-A0A4V1INE4-F1
#
_cell.length_a   1.000
_cell.length_b   1.000
_cell.length_c   1.000
_cell.angle_alpha   90.00
_cell.angle_beta   90.00
_cell.angle_gamma   90.00
#
_symmetry.space_group_name_H-M   'P 1'
#
loop_
_entity.id
_entity.type
_entity.pdbx_description
1 polymer ?
#
loop_
_entity_poly.entity_id
_entity_poly.type
_entity_poly.pdbx_seq_one_letter_code
_entity_poly.pdbx_strand_id
1 'polypeptide(L)' 'MYFESWADFWAMGKHGLYVWSCYGIAAVVMIYNIWVPLAQQKRFKQRYLRQLRREAQQQ' A
#
# COMPACT_ATOMS: atom_id res chain seq x y z
N MET A 1 -29.47 -24.55 -6.09
CA MET A 1 -28.88 -23.23 -5.81
C MET A 1 -27.38 -23.37 -5.99
N TYR A 2 -26.74 -22.61 -6.90
CA TYR A 2 -25.36 -22.89 -7.35
C TYR A 2 -24.28 -22.15 -6.55
N PHE A 3 -24.66 -21.29 -5.60
CA PHE A 3 -23.76 -20.61 -4.67
C PHE A 3 -24.47 -20.47 -3.33
N GLU A 4 -24.32 -21.46 -2.44
CA GLU A 4 -25.03 -21.48 -1.15
C GLU A 4 -24.34 -20.66 -0.06
N SER A 5 -23.12 -20.14 -0.28
CA SER A 5 -22.42 -19.37 0.74
C SER A 5 -21.27 -18.49 0.21
N TRP A 6 -20.99 -17.40 0.93
CA TRP A 6 -19.78 -16.56 0.78
C TRP A 6 -18.48 -17.38 0.86
N ALA A 7 -18.51 -18.51 1.57
CA ALA A 7 -17.42 -19.48 1.66
C ALA A 7 -17.11 -20.16 0.31
N ASP A 8 -18.12 -20.49 -0.51
CA ASP A 8 -17.91 -21.07 -1.85
C ASP A 8 -17.37 -20.04 -2.84
N PHE A 9 -17.68 -18.76 -2.64
CA PHE A 9 -17.14 -17.66 -3.43
C PHE A 9 -15.65 -17.44 -3.15
N TRP A 10 -15.22 -17.61 -1.90
CA TRP A 10 -13.82 -17.59 -1.51
C TRP A 10 -13.08 -18.89 -1.87
N ALA A 11 -13.75 -20.03 -1.73
CA ALA A 11 -13.18 -21.33 -2.06
C ALA A 11 -13.05 -21.54 -3.57
N MET A 12 -13.96 -21.00 -4.39
CA MET A 12 -14.03 -21.17 -5.85
C MET A 12 -13.58 -22.59 -6.27
N GLY A 13 -14.12 -23.60 -5.57
CA GLY A 13 -13.62 -24.98 -5.61
C GLY A 13 -12.31 -25.21 -4.85
N LYS A 14 -11.28 -25.75 -5.51
CA LYS A 14 -9.95 -26.10 -4.92
C LYS A 14 -8.87 -25.05 -5.19
N HIS A 15 -9.19 -24.00 -5.97
CA HIS A 15 -8.22 -23.03 -6.47
C HIS A 15 -8.36 -21.62 -5.90
N GLY A 16 -9.36 -21.36 -5.05
CA GLY A 16 -9.59 -20.05 -4.45
C GLY A 16 -8.35 -19.49 -3.74
N LEU A 17 -7.64 -20.32 -2.98
CA LEU A 17 -6.37 -19.95 -2.32
C LEU A 17 -5.31 -19.42 -3.31
N TYR A 18 -5.21 -20.01 -4.50
CA TYR A 18 -4.24 -19.60 -5.51
C TYR A 18 -4.61 -18.24 -6.11
N VAL A 19 -5.88 -18.09 -6.49
CA VAL A 19 -6.41 -16.85 -7.08
C VAL A 19 -6.24 -15.68 -6.11
N TRP A 20 -6.71 -15.85 -4.87
CA TRP A 20 -6.60 -14.81 -3.84
C TRP A 20 -5.15 -14.50 -3.46
N SER A 21 -4.24 -15.47 -3.50
CA SER A 21 -2.81 -15.21 -3.29
C SER A 21 -2.22 -14.34 -4.40
N CYS A 22 -2.54 -14.61 -5.67
CA CYS A 22 -2.11 -13.77 -6.78
C CYS A 22 -2.66 -12.34 -6.68
N TYR A 23 -3.96 -12.19 -6.37
CA TYR A 23 -4.57 -10.87 -6.13
C TYR A 23 -3.97 -10.16 -4.91
N GLY A 24 -3.71 -10.90 -3.83
CA GLY A 24 -3.07 -10.37 -2.62
C GLY A 24 -1.67 -9.85 -2.90
N ILE A 25 -0.84 -10.62 -3.61
CA ILE A 25 0.51 -10.19 -4.01
C ILE A 25 0.43 -8.95 -4.91
N ALA A 26 -0.45 -8.94 -5.90
CA ALA A 26 -0.64 -7.79 -6.79
C ALA A 26 -1.08 -6.54 -6.01
N ALA A 27 -2.03 -6.68 -5.07
CA ALA A 27 -2.48 -5.59 -4.22
C ALA A 27 -1.35 -5.07 -3.31
N VAL A 28 -0.55 -5.96 -2.73
CA VAL A 28 0.63 -5.58 -1.92
C VAL A 28 1.63 -4.79 -2.76
N VAL A 29 1.95 -5.24 -3.98
CA VAL A 29 2.87 -4.53 -4.87
C VAL A 29 2.32 -3.16 -5.25
N MET A 30 1.03 -3.05 -5.56
CA MET A 30 0.38 -1.78 -5.88
C MET A 30 0.41 -0.81 -4.68
N ILE A 31 0.03 -1.27 -3.49
CA ILE A 31 0.08 -0.47 -2.26
C ILE A 31 1.50 -0.04 -1.95
N TYR A 32 2.48 -0.94 -2.07
CA TYR A 32 3.89 -0.63 -1.84
C TYR A 32 4.39 0.46 -2.78
N ASN A 33 4.04 0.36 -4.07
CA ASN A 33 4.42 1.35 -5.09
C ASN A 33 3.87 2.75 -4.78
N ILE A 34 2.67 2.83 -4.19
CA ILE A 34 2.05 4.09 -3.77
C ILE A 34 2.62 4.57 -2.42
N TRP A 35 2.93 3.65 -1.52
CA TRP A 35 3.38 3.97 -0.16
C TRP A 35 4.81 4.52 -0.14
N VAL A 36 5.70 3.98 -0.98
CA VAL A 36 7.10 4.47 -1.11
C VAL A 36 7.18 5.98 -1.40
N PRO A 37 6.55 6.53 -2.47
CA PRO A 37 6.63 7.96 -2.75
C PRO A 37 5.97 8.81 -1.65
N LEU A 38 4.86 8.35 -1.06
CA LEU A 38 4.22 9.03 0.07
C LEU A 38 5.13 9.10 1.31
N ALA A 39 5.85 8.02 1.62
CA ALA A 39 6.80 7.98 2.73
C ALA A 39 8.01 8.90 2.46
N GLN A 40 8.47 8.97 1.21
CA GLN A 40 9.59 9.82 0.79
C GLN A 40 9.22 11.31 0.81
N GLN A 41 8.00 11.67 0.37
CA GLN A 41 7.46 13.03 0.46
C GLN A 41 7.47 13.56 1.91
N LYS A 42 7.06 12.73 2.87
CA LYS A 42 7.10 13.08 4.30
C LYS A 42 8.52 13.39 4.78
N ARG A 43 9.51 12.60 4.32
CA ARG A 43 10.93 12.84 4.65
C ARG A 43 11.47 14.10 4.00
N PHE A 44 11.06 14.40 2.76
CA PHE A 44 11.51 15.60 2.05
C PHE A 44 10.97 16.89 2.69
N LYS A 45 9.68 16.92 3.06
CA LYS A 45 9.06 18.07 3.74
C LYS A 45 9.72 18.37 5.09
N GLN A 46 10.08 17.35 5.85
CA GLN A 46 10.79 17.51 7.13
C GLN A 46 12.21 18.08 6.95
N ARG A 47 12.91 17.72 5.87
CA ARG A 47 14.23 18.30 5.56
C ARG A 47 14.13 19.76 5.13
N TYR A 48 13.14 20.10 4.31
CA TYR A 48 12.91 21.49 3.87
C TYR A 48 12.58 22.43 5.04
N LEU A 49 11.68 22.02 5.94
CA LEU A 49 11.35 22.81 7.13
C LEU A 49 12.54 23.02 8.09
N ARG A 50 13.47 22.06 8.14
CA ARG A 50 14.69 22.20 8.96
C ARG A 50 15.69 23.17 8.35
N GLN A 51 15.76 23.29 7.02
CA GLN A 51 16.63 24.26 6.34
C GLN A 51 16.11 25.69 6.53
N LEU A 52 14.81 25.92 6.33
CA LEU A 52 14.19 27.23 6.54
C LEU A 52 14.39 27.76 7.98
N ARG A 53 14.33 26.88 9.00
CA ARG A 53 14.61 27.28 10.38
C ARG A 53 16.05 27.73 10.62
N ARG A 54 17.01 27.21 9.85
CA ARG A 54 18.42 27.60 9.95
C ARG A 54 18.68 28.93 9.26
N GLU A 55 18.08 29.14 8.09
CA GLU A 55 18.15 30.42 7.38
C GLU A 55 17.52 31.56 8.20
N ALA A 56 16.39 31.30 8.85
CA ALA A 56 15.73 32.27 9.74
C ALA A 56 16.48 32.57 11.05
N GLN A 57 17.49 31.76 11.42
CA GLN A 57 18.36 32.02 12.58
C GLN A 57 19.69 32.68 12.19
N GLN A 58 20.04 32.72 10.91
CA GLN A 58 21.28 33.33 10.41
C GLN A 58 21.09 34.73 9.83
N GLN A 59 19.85 35.18 9.64
CA GLN A 59 19.47 36.59 9.43
C GLN A 59 19.13 37.26 10.75
#